data_AF-A0A7X7MYX4-F1
#
_entry.id   AF-A0A7X7MYX4-F1
#
_cell.length_a   1.000
_cell.length_b   1.000
_cell.length_c   1.000
_cell.angle_alpha   90.00
_cell.angle_beta   90.00
_cell.angle_gamma   90.00
#
_symmetry.space_group_name_H-M   'P 1'
#
loop_
_entity.id
_entity.type
_entity.pdbx_description
1 polymer ?
#
loop_
_entity_poly.entity_id
_entity_poly.type
_entity_poly.pdbx_seq_one_letter_code
_entity_poly.pdbx_strand_id
1 'polypeptide(L)'
;PRIQMPAEPFRIKAKQYIAQFMRESNARHVVDVMEKVITALEVSFGVSRQAAKIRLVELGFEEAIGTYTYLDGHYVKPHGFSKGSIKINQTFSLSAQDAAIERFINPELRALTDSGDYLFIDNHFVYNSPLYVERDENGRLDLTGYARSHMDECCLVFDMSITSKVDNIYHTTCFLNREPSDITFGIKFHNGFENAPQERQIQMRKKIQAEELEIRKQMTDDPEQCMDLLLEWRKMSYTDLGLEIDRDPKTISRTVKGETNPKVETAALICFGLNLPPVISMKLMEVLGCKLNPMKYPNHQWINEALYMKYPEPIWAVREYLEPYGVEI
;
A
#
# COMPACT_ATOMS: atom_id res chain seq x y z
N PRO A 1 -27.97 8.98 -27.16
CA PRO A 1 -28.67 7.68 -27.00
C PRO A 1 -28.10 6.87 -25.82
N ARG A 2 -28.59 7.12 -24.59
CA ARG A 2 -28.22 6.41 -23.34
C ARG A 2 -29.10 5.17 -23.08
N ILE A 3 -29.59 4.51 -24.13
CA ILE A 3 -30.57 3.40 -24.06
C ILE A 3 -29.90 2.05 -24.36
N GLN A 4 -28.73 1.77 -23.77
CA GLN A 4 -28.09 0.45 -23.96
C GLN A 4 -28.07 -0.42 -22.71
N MET A 5 -28.40 0.11 -21.53
CA MET A 5 -28.43 -0.68 -20.30
C MET A 5 -29.65 -0.33 -19.43
N PRO A 6 -30.87 -0.76 -19.80
CA PRO A 6 -32.06 -0.54 -18.97
C PRO A 6 -31.87 -1.10 -17.56
N ALA A 7 -32.25 -0.33 -16.53
CA ALA A 7 -31.88 -0.59 -15.13
C ALA A 7 -32.28 -1.99 -14.64
N GLU A 8 -33.53 -2.38 -14.87
CA GLU A 8 -34.07 -3.67 -14.40
C GLU A 8 -33.45 -4.87 -15.13
N PRO A 9 -33.45 -4.95 -16.48
CA PRO A 9 -32.74 -6.02 -17.20
C PRO A 9 -31.27 -6.16 -16.81
N PHE A 10 -30.55 -5.04 -16.66
CA PHE A 10 -29.15 -5.04 -16.27
C PHE A 10 -28.96 -5.58 -14.85
N ARG A 11 -29.78 -5.11 -13.88
CA ARG A 11 -29.75 -5.57 -12.49
C ARG A 11 -30.03 -7.07 -12.37
N ILE A 12 -31.01 -7.58 -13.12
CA ILE A 12 -31.33 -9.01 -13.15
C ILE A 12 -30.13 -9.81 -13.67
N LYS A 13 -29.53 -9.38 -14.79
CA LYS A 13 -28.37 -10.05 -15.37
C LYS A 13 -27.13 -9.99 -14.46
N ALA A 14 -26.87 -8.85 -13.82
CA ALA A 14 -25.77 -8.71 -12.87
C ALA A 14 -25.91 -9.70 -11.71
N LYS A 15 -27.08 -9.78 -11.07
CA LYS A 15 -27.35 -10.75 -10.00
C LYS A 15 -27.23 -12.20 -10.46
N GLN A 16 -27.70 -12.51 -11.68
CA GLN A 16 -27.54 -13.84 -12.27
C GLN A 16 -26.06 -14.21 -12.43
N TYR A 17 -25.25 -13.32 -13.01
CA TYR A 17 -23.82 -13.59 -13.22
C TYR A 17 -23.04 -13.67 -11.92
N ILE A 18 -23.33 -12.81 -10.93
CA ILE A 18 -22.71 -12.90 -9.60
C ILE A 18 -23.00 -14.29 -9.00
N ALA A 19 -24.28 -14.69 -8.94
CA ALA A 19 -24.67 -15.96 -8.34
C ALA A 19 -24.10 -17.18 -9.11
N GLN A 20 -24.06 -17.10 -10.44
CA GLN A 20 -23.48 -18.13 -11.29
C GLN A 20 -21.97 -18.28 -11.03
N PHE A 21 -21.21 -17.20 -11.17
CA PHE A 21 -19.75 -17.26 -11.06
C PHE A 21 -19.29 -17.57 -9.64
N MET A 22 -19.97 -17.06 -8.61
CA MET A 22 -19.67 -17.44 -7.22
C MET A 22 -19.78 -18.96 -7.02
N ARG A 23 -20.82 -19.58 -7.58
CA ARG A 23 -21.02 -21.03 -7.49
C ARG A 23 -19.97 -21.80 -8.29
N GLU A 24 -19.71 -21.39 -9.53
CA GLU A 24 -18.78 -22.08 -10.43
C GLU A 24 -17.33 -22.04 -9.93
N SER A 25 -16.90 -20.93 -9.33
CA SER A 25 -15.54 -20.78 -8.79
C SER A 25 -15.44 -21.05 -7.29
N ASN A 26 -16.53 -21.44 -6.63
CA ASN A 26 -16.61 -21.57 -5.17
C ASN A 26 -16.05 -20.33 -4.44
N ALA A 27 -16.35 -19.14 -4.97
CA ALA A 27 -15.83 -17.88 -4.45
C ALA A 27 -16.47 -17.54 -3.10
N ARG A 28 -15.67 -17.01 -2.18
CA ARG A 28 -16.13 -16.59 -0.85
C ARG A 28 -16.77 -15.21 -0.88
N HIS A 29 -16.25 -14.31 -1.73
CA HIS A 29 -16.70 -12.92 -1.78
C HIS A 29 -17.05 -12.50 -3.22
N VAL A 30 -17.96 -11.55 -3.35
CA VAL A 30 -18.44 -11.05 -4.66
C VAL A 30 -17.30 -10.42 -5.47
N VAL A 31 -16.36 -9.75 -4.78
CA VAL A 31 -15.20 -9.13 -5.41
C VAL A 31 -14.34 -10.12 -6.21
N ASP A 32 -14.26 -11.38 -5.77
CA ASP A 32 -13.47 -12.42 -6.43
C ASP A 32 -14.03 -12.84 -7.81
N VAL A 33 -15.28 -12.47 -8.11
CA VAL A 33 -15.93 -12.77 -9.38
C VAL A 33 -16.31 -11.53 -10.18
N MET A 34 -16.07 -10.33 -9.64
CA MET A 34 -16.60 -9.08 -10.20
C MET A 34 -16.03 -8.79 -11.60
N GLU A 35 -14.77 -9.15 -11.86
CA GLU A 35 -14.18 -9.05 -13.20
C GLU A 35 -14.94 -9.87 -14.24
N LYS A 36 -15.24 -11.14 -13.91
CA LYS A 36 -16.02 -12.05 -14.78
C LYS A 36 -17.43 -11.51 -15.00
N VAL A 37 -18.05 -10.95 -13.95
CA VAL A 37 -19.37 -10.31 -14.04
C VAL A 37 -19.33 -9.13 -15.01
N ILE A 38 -18.36 -8.23 -14.88
CA ILE A 38 -18.22 -7.07 -15.76
C ILE A 38 -18.01 -7.52 -17.22
N THR A 39 -17.13 -8.48 -17.47
CA THR A 39 -16.90 -9.03 -18.83
C THR A 39 -18.15 -9.71 -19.40
N ALA A 40 -18.91 -10.44 -18.58
CA ALA A 40 -20.15 -11.06 -19.06
C ALA A 40 -21.24 -10.03 -19.39
N LEU A 41 -21.32 -8.94 -18.61
CA LEU A 41 -22.23 -7.83 -18.86
C LEU A 41 -21.82 -7.01 -20.08
N GLU A 42 -20.52 -6.79 -20.28
CA GLU A 42 -19.95 -6.18 -21.48
C GLU A 42 -20.47 -6.87 -22.74
N VAL A 43 -20.31 -8.19 -22.82
CA VAL A 43 -20.76 -9.01 -23.95
C VAL A 43 -22.29 -8.99 -24.09
N SER A 44 -23.01 -9.13 -22.97
CA SER A 44 -24.49 -9.24 -23.00
C SER A 44 -25.18 -7.95 -23.45
N PHE A 45 -24.58 -6.80 -23.18
CA PHE A 45 -25.15 -5.49 -23.50
C PHE A 45 -24.44 -4.78 -24.65
N GLY A 46 -23.35 -5.34 -25.17
CA GLY A 46 -22.59 -4.76 -26.29
C GLY A 46 -21.95 -3.41 -25.95
N VAL A 47 -21.49 -3.25 -24.71
CA VAL A 47 -20.89 -2.01 -24.19
C VAL A 47 -19.41 -2.22 -23.87
N SER A 48 -18.68 -1.19 -23.43
CA SER A 48 -17.32 -1.36 -22.89
C SER A 48 -17.35 -1.87 -21.45
N ARG A 49 -16.26 -2.52 -20.99
CA ARG A 49 -16.06 -2.89 -19.56
C ARG A 49 -16.32 -1.70 -18.63
N GLN A 50 -15.81 -0.52 -19.00
CA GLN A 50 -15.97 0.69 -18.20
C GLN A 50 -17.44 1.13 -18.11
N ALA A 51 -18.20 1.05 -19.20
CA ALA A 51 -19.63 1.35 -19.18
C ALA A 51 -20.41 0.36 -18.31
N ALA A 52 -20.08 -0.94 -18.38
CA ALA A 52 -20.69 -1.95 -17.52
C ALA A 52 -20.34 -1.74 -16.03
N LYS A 53 -19.09 -1.42 -15.71
CA LYS A 53 -18.63 -1.05 -14.35
C LYS A 53 -19.40 0.14 -13.80
N ILE A 54 -19.46 1.24 -14.56
CA ILE A 54 -20.21 2.45 -14.16
C ILE A 54 -21.67 2.09 -13.89
N ARG A 55 -22.29 1.28 -14.76
CA ARG A 55 -23.69 0.88 -14.61
C ARG A 55 -23.93 0.01 -13.38
N LEU A 56 -23.00 -0.88 -13.03
CA LEU A 56 -23.05 -1.65 -11.79
C LEU A 56 -23.06 -0.71 -10.58
N VAL A 57 -22.15 0.26 -10.53
CA VAL A 57 -22.05 1.22 -9.43
C VAL A 57 -23.31 2.09 -9.33
N GLU A 58 -23.82 2.62 -10.46
CA GLU A 58 -25.09 3.37 -10.51
C GLU A 58 -26.28 2.60 -9.95
N LEU A 59 -26.29 1.26 -10.09
CA LEU A 59 -27.36 0.39 -9.61
C LEU A 59 -27.12 -0.13 -8.19
N GLY A 60 -26.02 0.26 -7.54
CA GLY A 60 -25.69 -0.03 -6.15
C GLY A 60 -24.90 -1.31 -5.92
N PHE A 61 -24.18 -1.80 -6.94
CA PHE A 61 -23.18 -2.87 -6.81
C PHE A 61 -21.81 -2.24 -6.58
N GLU A 62 -21.54 -1.86 -5.34
CA GLU A 62 -20.34 -1.08 -4.95
C GLU A 62 -19.05 -1.90 -5.03
N GLU A 63 -19.13 -3.23 -5.01
CA GLU A 63 -17.97 -4.12 -5.22
C GLU A 63 -17.33 -3.94 -6.61
N ALA A 64 -18.06 -3.35 -7.56
CA ALA A 64 -17.52 -2.98 -8.86
C ALA A 64 -16.55 -1.80 -8.79
N ILE A 65 -16.57 -0.96 -7.74
CA ILE A 65 -15.74 0.24 -7.61
C ILE A 65 -14.26 -0.13 -7.63
N GLY A 66 -13.85 -1.11 -6.82
CA GLY A 66 -12.47 -1.56 -6.68
C GLY A 66 -11.98 -2.54 -7.75
N THR A 67 -12.72 -2.72 -8.86
CA THR A 67 -12.36 -3.63 -9.96
C THR A 67 -11.82 -2.85 -11.16
N TYR A 68 -10.86 -3.39 -11.92
CA TYR A 68 -10.25 -2.69 -13.08
C TYR A 68 -9.62 -1.33 -12.71
N THR A 69 -8.93 -1.26 -11.57
CA THR A 69 -8.12 -0.10 -11.16
C THR A 69 -6.67 -0.31 -11.57
N TYR A 70 -6.07 0.65 -12.29
CA TYR A 70 -4.67 0.59 -12.71
C TYR A 70 -3.90 1.77 -12.12
N LEU A 71 -2.89 1.49 -11.32
CA LEU A 71 -2.05 2.51 -10.67
C LEU A 71 -0.59 2.09 -10.80
N ASP A 72 0.31 3.08 -10.87
CA ASP A 72 1.77 2.86 -10.96
C ASP A 72 2.20 1.85 -12.04
N GLY A 73 1.47 1.82 -13.16
CA GLY A 73 1.79 0.96 -14.31
C GLY A 73 1.39 -0.51 -14.14
N HIS A 74 0.71 -0.89 -13.05
CA HIS A 74 0.20 -2.25 -12.86
C HIS A 74 -1.29 -2.27 -12.54
N TYR A 75 -1.84 -3.48 -12.58
CA TYR A 75 -3.20 -3.75 -12.17
C TYR A 75 -3.27 -3.92 -10.66
N VAL A 76 -4.13 -3.15 -9.98
CA VAL A 76 -4.41 -3.29 -8.55
C VAL A 76 -5.47 -4.37 -8.38
N LYS A 77 -5.26 -5.29 -7.44
CA LYS A 77 -6.17 -6.43 -7.29
C LYS A 77 -7.60 -5.96 -6.98
N PRO A 78 -8.62 -6.67 -7.49
CA PRO A 78 -10.01 -6.40 -7.14
C PRO A 78 -10.19 -6.39 -5.62
N HIS A 79 -10.79 -5.32 -5.13
CA HIS A 79 -11.12 -5.13 -3.71
C HIS A 79 -12.55 -4.59 -3.54
N GLY A 80 -13.11 -4.83 -2.37
CA GLY A 80 -14.49 -4.52 -1.99
C GLY A 80 -14.58 -4.10 -0.53
N PHE A 81 -15.74 -3.61 -0.15
CA PHE A 81 -16.03 -3.00 1.14
C PHE A 81 -17.52 -3.06 1.42
N SER A 82 -17.91 -2.83 2.67
CA SER A 82 -19.32 -2.75 3.04
C SER A 82 -20.04 -1.63 2.29
N LYS A 83 -21.31 -1.88 1.94
CA LYS A 83 -22.10 -0.91 1.20
C LYS A 83 -22.22 0.42 1.97
N GLY A 84 -21.89 1.52 1.30
CA GLY A 84 -21.94 2.87 1.85
C GLY A 84 -20.69 3.29 2.62
N SER A 85 -19.63 2.47 2.66
CA SER A 85 -18.40 2.80 3.39
C SER A 85 -17.59 3.93 2.75
N ILE A 86 -17.77 4.19 1.44
CA ILE A 86 -17.15 5.34 0.77
C ILE A 86 -18.13 6.04 -0.18
N LYS A 87 -17.91 7.33 -0.41
CA LYS A 87 -18.61 8.12 -1.42
C LYS A 87 -18.03 7.86 -2.82
N ILE A 88 -18.75 8.26 -3.85
CA ILE A 88 -18.33 8.07 -5.25
C ILE A 88 -17.02 8.79 -5.60
N ASN A 89 -16.72 9.89 -4.89
CA ASN A 89 -15.49 10.66 -5.05
C ASN A 89 -14.44 10.27 -3.99
N GLN A 90 -14.56 9.11 -3.36
CA GLN A 90 -13.60 8.59 -2.40
C GLN A 90 -13.00 7.29 -2.90
N THR A 91 -11.82 6.95 -2.39
CA THR A 91 -11.12 5.73 -2.77
C THR A 91 -10.20 5.24 -1.65
N PHE A 92 -9.91 3.94 -1.68
CA PHE A 92 -8.86 3.34 -0.85
C PHE A 92 -7.50 3.33 -1.58
N SER A 93 -7.49 3.40 -2.91
CA SER A 93 -6.29 3.16 -3.71
C SER A 93 -5.61 4.47 -4.13
N LEU A 94 -4.29 4.53 -4.06
CA LEU A 94 -3.47 5.68 -4.40
C LEU A 94 -2.25 5.29 -5.21
N SER A 95 -1.75 6.18 -6.07
CA SER A 95 -0.39 6.01 -6.60
C SER A 95 0.64 6.12 -5.47
N ALA A 96 1.82 5.51 -5.64
CA ALA A 96 2.95 5.69 -4.73
C ALA A 96 3.35 7.16 -4.59
N GLN A 97 3.23 7.93 -5.67
CA GLN A 97 3.49 9.37 -5.66
C GLN A 97 2.47 10.14 -4.83
N ASP A 98 1.17 9.88 -5.02
CA ASP A 98 0.12 10.52 -4.22
C ASP A 98 0.25 10.13 -2.75
N ALA A 99 0.56 8.87 -2.45
CA ALA A 99 0.78 8.40 -1.09
C ALA A 99 1.95 9.15 -0.41
N ALA A 100 3.07 9.34 -1.11
CA ALA A 100 4.21 10.11 -0.61
C ALA A 100 3.87 11.59 -0.40
N ILE A 101 3.17 12.21 -1.35
CA ILE A 101 2.72 13.62 -1.24
C ILE A 101 1.78 13.78 -0.04
N GLU A 102 0.76 12.92 0.07
CA GLU A 102 -0.22 12.99 1.15
C GLU A 102 0.43 12.81 2.52
N ARG A 103 1.40 11.91 2.67
CA ARG A 103 2.12 11.73 3.93
C ARG A 103 3.04 12.92 4.24
N PHE A 104 3.59 13.55 3.20
CA PHE A 104 4.41 14.76 3.34
C PHE A 104 3.60 15.99 3.74
N ILE A 105 2.33 16.11 3.35
CA ILE A 105 1.51 17.29 3.69
C ILE A 105 0.57 17.07 4.88
N ASN A 106 0.13 15.83 5.15
CA ASN A 106 -0.80 15.53 6.23
C ASN A 106 -0.08 14.92 7.45
N PRO A 107 -0.01 15.64 8.58
CA PRO A 107 0.68 15.15 9.78
C PRO A 107 -0.02 13.95 10.44
N GLU A 108 -1.34 13.84 10.31
CA GLU A 108 -2.11 12.71 10.86
C GLU A 108 -1.80 11.41 10.10
N LEU A 109 -1.81 11.44 8.76
CA LEU A 109 -1.41 10.29 7.96
C LEU A 109 0.05 9.89 8.25
N ARG A 110 0.93 10.89 8.41
CA ARG A 110 2.32 10.62 8.78
C ARG A 110 2.42 9.91 10.13
N ALA A 111 1.69 10.35 11.14
CA ALA A 111 1.69 9.72 12.45
C ALA A 111 1.23 8.24 12.40
N LEU A 112 0.26 7.91 11.54
CA LEU A 112 -0.22 6.55 11.32
C LEU A 112 0.83 5.63 10.68
N THR A 113 1.75 6.18 9.89
CA THR A 113 2.83 5.42 9.25
C THR A 113 4.12 5.43 10.06
N ASP A 114 4.36 6.47 10.88
CA ASP A 114 5.58 6.60 11.69
C ASP A 114 5.70 5.48 12.74
N SER A 115 4.56 5.05 13.28
CA SER A 115 4.45 3.94 14.21
C SER A 115 4.49 2.55 13.53
N GLY A 116 4.52 2.49 12.20
CA GLY A 116 4.37 1.27 11.43
C GLY A 116 2.99 0.60 11.55
N ASP A 117 1.96 1.33 12.00
CA ASP A 117 0.59 0.83 12.10
C ASP A 117 -0.05 0.60 10.73
N TYR A 118 0.27 1.45 9.75
CA TYR A 118 -0.18 1.31 8.37
C TYR A 118 1.01 1.11 7.42
N LEU A 119 0.86 0.15 6.51
CA LEU A 119 1.80 -0.12 5.42
C LEU A 119 1.16 0.25 4.09
N PHE A 120 1.99 0.53 3.08
CA PHE A 120 1.51 0.78 1.73
C PHE A 120 1.66 -0.49 0.88
N ILE A 121 0.57 -1.23 0.65
CA ILE A 121 0.55 -2.55 0.00
C ILE A 121 -0.47 -2.52 -1.15
N ASP A 122 -0.06 -2.98 -2.34
CA ASP A 122 -0.89 -3.00 -3.55
C ASP A 122 -1.68 -1.70 -3.77
N ASN A 123 -1.01 -0.54 -3.64
CA ASN A 123 -1.60 0.80 -3.74
C ASN A 123 -2.58 1.23 -2.64
N HIS A 124 -2.58 0.57 -1.47
CA HIS A 124 -3.44 0.90 -0.35
C HIS A 124 -2.66 1.11 0.95
N PHE A 125 -3.07 2.08 1.76
CA PHE A 125 -2.62 2.14 3.16
C PHE A 125 -3.46 1.19 4.00
N VAL A 126 -2.85 0.11 4.49
CA VAL A 126 -3.53 -0.99 5.19
C VAL A 126 -2.95 -1.22 6.57
N TYR A 127 -3.83 -1.48 7.54
CA TYR A 127 -3.45 -1.77 8.91
C TYR A 127 -2.60 -3.04 9.01
N ASN A 128 -1.43 -2.92 9.65
CA ASN A 128 -0.34 -3.91 9.65
C ASN A 128 -0.58 -5.10 10.59
N SER A 129 -1.69 -5.82 10.41
CA SER A 129 -2.05 -6.98 11.23
C SER A 129 -2.13 -8.25 10.37
N PRO A 130 -1.85 -9.44 10.94
CA PRO A 130 -2.00 -10.72 10.23
C PRO A 130 -3.41 -11.04 9.72
N LEU A 131 -4.45 -10.35 10.20
CA LEU A 131 -5.79 -10.49 9.62
C LEU A 131 -5.88 -9.83 8.24
N TYR A 132 -5.08 -8.79 8.00
CA TYR A 132 -5.19 -7.92 6.83
C TYR A 132 -4.00 -8.02 5.88
N VAL A 133 -2.83 -8.38 6.40
CA VAL A 133 -1.57 -8.48 5.66
C VAL A 133 -1.02 -9.89 5.73
N GLU A 134 -0.64 -10.43 4.59
CA GLU A 134 0.06 -11.72 4.45
C GLU A 134 1.31 -11.57 3.57
N ARG A 135 2.08 -12.66 3.46
CA ARG A 135 3.19 -12.76 2.51
C ARG A 135 2.82 -13.75 1.42
N ASP A 136 3.12 -13.40 0.17
CA ASP A 136 3.01 -14.34 -0.94
C ASP A 136 4.14 -15.38 -0.93
N GLU A 137 4.14 -16.27 -1.93
CA GLU A 137 5.14 -17.34 -2.06
C GLU A 137 6.58 -16.82 -2.21
N ASN A 138 6.76 -15.56 -2.64
CA ASN A 138 8.06 -14.90 -2.82
C ASN A 138 8.42 -13.97 -1.64
N GLY A 139 7.59 -13.96 -0.59
CA GLY A 139 7.78 -13.15 0.60
C GLY A 139 7.33 -11.70 0.48
N ARG A 140 6.79 -11.26 -0.68
CA ARG A 140 6.21 -9.91 -0.86
C ARG A 140 4.95 -9.78 -0.01
N LEU A 141 4.74 -8.62 0.59
CA LEU A 141 3.51 -8.35 1.33
C LEU A 141 2.33 -8.21 0.39
N ASP A 142 1.21 -8.77 0.81
CA ASP A 142 -0.04 -8.78 0.07
C ASP A 142 -1.23 -8.59 1.02
N LEU A 143 -2.36 -8.19 0.46
CA LEU A 143 -3.61 -8.12 1.19
C LEU A 143 -4.20 -9.52 1.33
N THR A 144 -4.62 -9.88 2.55
CA THR A 144 -5.37 -11.12 2.73
C THR A 144 -6.66 -11.08 1.93
N GLY A 145 -7.19 -12.26 1.59
CA GLY A 145 -8.54 -12.36 1.02
C GLY A 145 -9.62 -11.68 1.89
N TYR A 146 -9.42 -11.63 3.21
CA TYR A 146 -10.30 -10.91 4.13
C TYR A 146 -10.20 -9.39 3.92
N ALA A 147 -8.98 -8.81 3.95
CA ALA A 147 -8.77 -7.38 3.74
C ALA A 147 -9.33 -6.92 2.40
N ARG A 148 -9.03 -7.64 1.31
CA ARG A 148 -9.57 -7.35 -0.02
C ARG A 148 -11.09 -7.26 -0.06
N SER A 149 -11.79 -7.95 0.82
CA SER A 149 -13.27 -7.97 0.83
C SER A 149 -13.87 -7.01 1.87
N HIS A 150 -13.04 -6.45 2.74
CA HIS A 150 -13.43 -5.60 3.88
C HIS A 150 -12.43 -4.43 4.02
N MET A 151 -12.20 -3.71 2.91
CA MET A 151 -11.25 -2.59 2.90
C MET A 151 -11.65 -1.51 3.92
N ASP A 152 -12.94 -1.37 4.19
CA ASP A 152 -13.51 -0.47 5.21
C ASP A 152 -13.15 -0.84 6.65
N GLU A 153 -12.62 -2.03 6.92
CA GLU A 153 -12.13 -2.38 8.27
C GLU A 153 -10.66 -2.03 8.48
N CYS A 154 -9.88 -1.85 7.42
CA CYS A 154 -8.42 -1.88 7.52
C CYS A 154 -7.68 -0.88 6.63
N CYS A 155 -8.35 -0.24 5.69
CA CYS A 155 -7.73 0.67 4.72
C CYS A 155 -8.15 2.12 4.96
N LEU A 156 -7.19 3.02 4.74
CA LEU A 156 -7.43 4.45 4.80
C LEU A 156 -8.16 4.95 3.54
N VAL A 157 -9.01 5.95 3.72
CA VAL A 157 -9.83 6.54 2.67
C VAL A 157 -9.24 7.88 2.23
N PHE A 158 -9.38 8.19 0.96
CA PHE A 158 -8.92 9.42 0.35
C PHE A 158 -10.02 10.04 -0.51
N ASP A 159 -10.22 11.34 -0.36
CA ASP A 159 -11.08 12.15 -1.22
C ASP A 159 -10.37 12.43 -2.54
N MET A 160 -11.06 12.18 -3.64
CA MET A 160 -10.65 12.52 -5.00
C MET A 160 -11.35 13.81 -5.44
N SER A 161 -10.59 14.66 -6.12
CA SER A 161 -11.08 15.87 -6.78
C SER A 161 -10.56 15.90 -8.21
N ILE A 162 -11.37 16.33 -9.18
CA ILE A 162 -10.90 16.46 -10.57
C ILE A 162 -10.20 17.81 -10.71
N THR A 163 -8.93 17.79 -11.11
CA THR A 163 -8.12 19.01 -11.30
C THR A 163 -8.01 19.42 -12.77
N SER A 164 -8.24 18.49 -13.69
CA SER A 164 -8.32 18.76 -15.13
C SER A 164 -9.62 19.47 -15.53
N LYS A 165 -9.59 20.31 -16.57
CA LYS A 165 -10.78 20.97 -17.13
C LYS A 165 -11.68 19.97 -17.87
N VAL A 166 -12.56 19.30 -17.14
CA VAL A 166 -13.57 18.38 -17.69
C VAL A 166 -14.97 18.95 -17.41
N ASP A 167 -15.88 18.86 -18.40
CA ASP A 167 -17.27 19.26 -18.23
C ASP A 167 -17.93 18.46 -17.07
N ASN A 168 -18.62 19.20 -16.19
CA ASN A 168 -19.20 18.74 -14.91
C ASN A 168 -20.19 17.55 -15.04
N ILE A 169 -20.59 17.17 -16.26
CA ILE A 169 -21.57 16.11 -16.53
C ILE A 169 -20.97 14.69 -16.37
N TYR A 170 -19.64 14.55 -16.23
CA TYR A 170 -18.94 13.25 -16.23
C TYR A 170 -18.27 12.85 -14.90
N HIS A 171 -18.51 13.54 -13.79
CA HIS A 171 -17.78 13.31 -12.53
C HIS A 171 -17.75 11.85 -12.07
N THR A 172 -18.88 11.13 -12.07
CA THR A 172 -18.94 9.71 -11.70
C THR A 172 -18.14 8.82 -12.65
N THR A 173 -18.17 9.11 -13.96
CA THR A 173 -17.39 8.38 -14.97
C THR A 173 -15.90 8.59 -14.73
N CYS A 174 -15.49 9.80 -14.37
CA CYS A 174 -14.10 10.12 -14.09
C CYS A 174 -13.57 9.36 -12.87
N PHE A 175 -14.24 9.44 -11.71
CA PHE A 175 -13.75 8.79 -10.48
C PHE A 175 -13.63 7.26 -10.59
N LEU A 176 -14.47 6.63 -11.41
CA LEU A 176 -14.41 5.19 -11.67
C LEU A 176 -13.43 4.80 -12.78
N ASN A 177 -12.96 5.77 -13.58
CA ASN A 177 -11.99 5.55 -14.65
C ASN A 177 -10.59 5.83 -14.12
N ARG A 178 -9.94 4.77 -13.63
CA ARG A 178 -8.57 4.81 -13.12
C ARG A 178 -7.60 4.10 -14.06
N GLU A 179 -7.90 4.07 -15.35
CA GLU A 179 -6.93 3.72 -16.39
C GLU A 179 -6.18 4.99 -16.85
N PRO A 180 -4.98 4.87 -17.46
CA PRO A 180 -4.26 6.01 -18.00
C PRO A 180 -5.15 6.87 -18.91
N SER A 181 -5.38 8.12 -18.53
CA SER A 181 -6.26 9.05 -19.25
C SER A 181 -5.82 10.49 -19.05
N ASP A 182 -6.41 11.42 -19.80
CA ASP A 182 -6.14 12.86 -19.68
C ASP A 182 -6.75 13.49 -18.40
N ILE A 183 -7.40 12.68 -17.56
CA ILE A 183 -8.03 13.14 -16.32
C ILE A 183 -7.01 13.07 -15.19
N THR A 184 -6.80 14.20 -14.54
CA THR A 184 -5.95 14.29 -13.34
C THR A 184 -6.80 14.43 -12.10
N PHE A 185 -6.42 13.69 -11.05
CA PHE A 185 -7.06 13.75 -9.74
C PHE A 185 -6.15 14.46 -8.74
N GLY A 186 -6.72 15.36 -7.95
CA GLY A 186 -6.16 15.75 -6.67
C GLY A 186 -6.66 14.77 -5.62
N ILE A 187 -5.73 14.13 -4.93
CA ILE A 187 -6.01 13.25 -3.80
C ILE A 187 -5.90 14.05 -2.51
N LYS A 188 -6.74 13.73 -1.53
CA LYS A 188 -6.61 14.24 -0.17
C LYS A 188 -6.96 13.16 0.85
N PHE A 189 -6.16 13.01 1.89
CA PHE A 189 -6.47 12.11 3.00
C PHE A 189 -7.82 12.48 3.63
N HIS A 190 -8.73 11.49 3.66
CA HIS A 190 -10.03 11.65 4.28
C HIS A 190 -9.88 11.38 5.77
N ASN A 191 -9.73 12.46 6.54
CA ASN A 191 -9.59 12.36 7.99
C ASN A 191 -10.87 11.81 8.62
N GLY A 192 -10.76 10.69 9.31
CA GLY A 192 -11.84 10.06 10.04
C GLY A 192 -11.45 8.64 10.43
N PHE A 193 -11.51 8.32 11.71
CA PHE A 193 -11.48 6.92 12.19
C PHE A 193 -12.79 6.18 11.87
N GLU A 194 -13.40 6.48 10.71
CA GLU A 194 -14.62 5.82 10.24
C GLU A 194 -14.34 4.32 10.00
N ASN A 195 -13.09 4.02 9.64
CA ASN A 195 -12.55 2.67 9.46
C ASN A 195 -11.59 2.35 10.61
N ALA A 196 -12.09 1.75 11.67
CA ALA A 196 -11.27 1.31 12.79
C ALA A 196 -10.97 -0.20 12.66
N PRO A 197 -9.69 -0.61 12.70
CA PRO A 197 -9.34 -2.02 12.80
C PRO A 197 -10.01 -2.66 14.01
N GLN A 198 -10.27 -3.96 13.93
CA GLN A 198 -10.85 -4.69 15.05
C GLN A 198 -9.95 -4.55 16.30
N GLU A 199 -10.56 -4.36 17.48
CA GLU A 199 -9.86 -4.10 18.75
C GLU A 199 -8.77 -5.14 19.06
N ARG A 200 -9.02 -6.41 18.73
CA ARG A 200 -8.01 -7.48 18.89
C ARG A 200 -6.74 -7.22 18.08
N GLN A 201 -6.88 -6.69 16.86
CA GLN A 201 -5.75 -6.34 16.00
C GLN A 201 -4.99 -5.13 16.55
N ILE A 202 -5.72 -4.14 17.08
CA ILE A 202 -5.13 -2.98 17.75
C ILE A 202 -4.28 -3.40 18.95
N GLN A 203 -4.81 -4.28 19.80
CA GLN A 203 -4.08 -4.80 20.96
C GLN A 203 -2.84 -5.60 20.55
N MET A 204 -2.91 -6.34 19.44
CA MET A 204 -1.75 -7.06 18.91
C MET A 204 -0.67 -6.09 18.42
N ARG A 205 -1.01 -5.06 17.64
CA ARG A 205 -0.06 -4.02 17.21
C ARG A 205 0.59 -3.30 18.37
N LYS A 206 -0.19 -2.93 19.39
CA LYS A 206 0.35 -2.28 20.61
C LYS A 206 1.42 -3.13 21.30
N LYS A 207 1.28 -4.47 21.30
CA LYS A 207 2.32 -5.36 21.86
C LYS A 207 3.60 -5.34 21.03
N ILE A 208 3.47 -5.38 19.70
CA ILE A 208 4.61 -5.28 18.77
C ILE A 208 5.32 -3.95 18.95
N GLN A 209 4.57 -2.84 18.97
CA GLN A 209 5.14 -1.50 19.20
C GLN A 209 5.82 -1.36 20.56
N ALA A 210 5.29 -1.99 21.60
CA ALA A 210 5.94 -2.00 22.91
C ALA A 210 7.31 -2.70 22.84
N GLU A 211 7.40 -3.85 22.16
CA GLU A 211 8.68 -4.54 21.93
C GLU A 211 9.66 -3.67 21.13
N GLU A 212 9.21 -3.08 20.01
CA GLU A 212 10.02 -2.19 19.18
C GLU A 212 10.53 -0.98 19.98
N LEU A 213 9.69 -0.42 20.85
CA LEU A 213 10.06 0.68 21.74
C LEU A 213 11.08 0.26 22.79
N GLU A 214 10.98 -0.94 23.35
CA GLU A 214 12.00 -1.48 24.28
C GLU A 214 13.35 -1.69 23.60
N ILE A 215 13.37 -2.15 22.34
CA ILE A 215 14.61 -2.22 21.56
C ILE A 215 15.14 -0.81 21.29
N ARG A 216 14.28 0.11 20.86
CA ARG A 216 14.66 1.50 20.59
C ARG A 216 15.27 2.21 21.81
N LYS A 217 14.80 1.90 23.03
CA LYS A 217 15.35 2.43 24.29
C LYS A 217 16.76 1.91 24.61
N GLN A 218 17.11 0.72 24.14
CA GLN A 218 18.43 0.11 24.34
C GLN A 218 19.48 0.56 23.31
N MET A 219 19.04 1.16 22.20
CA MET A 219 19.95 1.73 21.20
C MET A 219 20.70 2.95 21.75
N THR A 220 22.02 2.90 21.74
CA THR A 220 22.90 4.01 22.13
C THR A 220 23.30 4.89 20.94
N ASP A 221 24.30 5.75 21.11
CA ASP A 221 24.96 6.47 20.01
C ASP A 221 26.21 5.73 19.49
N ASP A 222 26.50 4.54 20.03
CA ASP A 222 27.58 3.67 19.55
C ASP A 222 27.07 2.76 18.41
N PRO A 223 27.65 2.87 17.20
CA PRO A 223 27.22 2.07 16.05
C PRO A 223 27.37 0.57 16.23
N GLU A 224 28.47 0.12 16.83
CA GLU A 224 28.74 -1.31 17.03
C GLU A 224 27.70 -1.92 17.97
N GLN A 225 27.46 -1.29 19.13
CA GLN A 225 26.42 -1.71 20.06
C GLN A 225 25.03 -1.74 19.42
N CYS A 226 24.67 -0.71 18.64
CA CYS A 226 23.37 -0.69 17.96
C CYS A 226 23.25 -1.85 16.97
N MET A 227 24.30 -2.11 16.19
CA MET A 227 24.26 -3.17 15.19
C MET A 227 24.18 -4.55 15.85
N ASP A 228 24.97 -4.81 16.90
CA ASP A 228 24.96 -6.08 17.63
C ASP A 228 23.57 -6.35 18.25
N LEU A 229 22.97 -5.33 18.89
CA LEU A 229 21.62 -5.41 19.44
C LEU A 229 20.58 -5.79 18.37
N LEU A 230 20.64 -5.15 17.20
CA LEU A 230 19.66 -5.37 16.14
C LEU A 230 19.85 -6.73 15.45
N LEU A 231 21.09 -7.17 15.26
CA LEU A 231 21.42 -8.51 14.75
C LEU A 231 20.94 -9.59 15.71
N GLU A 232 21.15 -9.42 17.02
CA GLU A 232 20.62 -10.34 18.03
C GLU A 232 19.09 -10.38 18.02
N TRP A 233 18.44 -9.20 18.00
CA TRP A 233 16.98 -9.11 17.96
C TRP A 233 16.37 -9.76 16.71
N ARG A 234 17.04 -9.63 15.56
CA ARG A 234 16.63 -10.26 14.30
C ARG A 234 17.14 -11.68 14.12
N LYS A 235 17.98 -12.18 15.03
CA LYS A 235 18.62 -13.50 14.97
C LYS A 235 19.40 -13.70 13.67
N MET A 236 20.13 -12.67 13.25
CA MET A 236 20.95 -12.66 12.03
C MET A 236 22.41 -12.43 12.39
N SER A 237 23.33 -13.01 11.62
CA SER A 237 24.74 -12.62 11.63
C SER A 237 25.03 -11.58 10.53
N TYR A 238 26.21 -10.95 10.58
CA TYR A 238 26.70 -10.14 9.46
C TYR A 238 26.77 -10.91 8.15
N THR A 239 27.00 -12.23 8.19
CA THR A 239 27.02 -13.09 7.01
C THR A 239 25.63 -13.24 6.43
N ASP A 240 24.63 -13.51 7.27
CA ASP A 240 23.23 -13.64 6.83
C ASP A 240 22.72 -12.32 6.26
N LEU A 241 23.01 -11.21 6.94
CA LEU A 241 22.65 -9.88 6.45
C LEU A 241 23.36 -9.57 5.12
N GLY A 242 24.66 -9.87 5.01
CA GLY A 242 25.42 -9.66 3.79
C GLY A 242 24.87 -10.45 2.60
N LEU A 243 24.41 -11.68 2.83
CA LEU A 243 23.71 -12.48 1.82
C LEU A 243 22.38 -11.84 1.43
N GLU A 244 21.58 -11.41 2.41
CA GLU A 244 20.28 -10.79 2.18
C GLU A 244 20.41 -9.52 1.32
N ILE A 245 21.36 -8.64 1.67
CA ILE A 245 21.52 -7.34 1.00
C ILE A 245 22.49 -7.36 -0.19
N ASP A 246 23.02 -8.52 -0.56
CA ASP A 246 24.08 -8.71 -1.57
C ASP A 246 25.30 -7.79 -1.35
N ARG A 247 25.86 -7.84 -0.12
CA ARG A 247 27.07 -7.09 0.26
C ARG A 247 28.04 -7.94 1.06
N ASP A 248 29.33 -7.69 0.87
CA ASP A 248 30.38 -8.30 1.69
C ASP A 248 30.16 -7.96 3.18
N PRO A 249 30.03 -8.96 4.06
CA PRO A 249 29.90 -8.76 5.51
C PRO A 249 30.98 -7.84 6.09
N LYS A 250 32.20 -7.85 5.53
CA LYS A 250 33.29 -6.95 5.94
C LYS A 250 33.01 -5.50 5.60
N THR A 251 32.34 -5.22 4.48
CA THR A 251 31.93 -3.86 4.12
C THR A 251 30.92 -3.31 5.13
N ILE A 252 29.95 -4.14 5.52
CA ILE A 252 28.96 -3.80 6.55
C ILE A 252 29.66 -3.54 7.89
N SER A 253 30.57 -4.42 8.32
CA SER A 253 31.33 -4.24 9.57
C SER A 253 32.17 -2.95 9.57
N ARG A 254 32.89 -2.64 8.47
CA ARG A 254 33.67 -1.40 8.33
C ARG A 254 32.81 -0.14 8.37
N THR A 255 31.62 -0.22 7.77
CA THR A 255 30.60 0.85 7.80
C THR A 255 30.18 1.13 9.23
N VAL A 256 29.85 0.08 10.00
CA VAL A 256 29.45 0.19 11.40
C VAL A 256 30.59 0.77 12.24
N LYS A 257 31.84 0.31 12.05
CA LYS A 257 33.02 0.77 12.79
C LYS A 257 33.48 2.19 12.44
N GLY A 258 32.88 2.85 11.45
CA GLY A 258 33.32 4.16 10.97
C GLY A 258 34.69 4.14 10.26
N GLU A 259 35.17 2.95 9.87
CA GLU A 259 36.42 2.80 9.09
C GLU A 259 36.27 3.33 7.65
N THR A 260 35.02 3.46 7.19
CA THR A 260 34.66 4.01 5.88
C THR A 260 33.51 4.98 6.05
N ASN A 261 33.46 6.06 5.25
CA ASN A 261 32.28 6.93 5.19
C ASN A 261 31.09 6.15 4.59
N PRO A 262 30.04 5.88 5.37
CA PRO A 262 28.91 5.12 4.88
C PRO A 262 28.07 5.93 3.91
N LYS A 263 27.56 5.24 2.88
CA LYS A 263 26.57 5.78 1.98
C LYS A 263 25.18 5.62 2.60
N VAL A 264 24.30 6.59 2.35
CA VAL A 264 22.91 6.57 2.83
C VAL A 264 22.19 5.34 2.28
N GLU A 265 22.45 4.98 1.03
CA GLU A 265 21.91 3.80 0.36
C GLU A 265 22.31 2.51 1.09
N THR A 266 23.58 2.38 1.48
CA THR A 266 24.07 1.22 2.25
C THR A 266 23.41 1.13 3.62
N ALA A 267 23.27 2.25 4.33
CA ALA A 267 22.64 2.28 5.65
C ALA A 267 21.13 1.95 5.55
N ALA A 268 20.43 2.47 4.53
CA ALA A 268 19.04 2.14 4.27
C ALA A 268 18.89 0.66 3.91
N LEU A 269 19.79 0.11 3.09
CA LEU A 269 19.79 -1.29 2.71
C LEU A 269 19.99 -2.23 3.92
N ILE A 270 20.83 -1.85 4.88
CA ILE A 270 20.94 -2.56 6.17
C ILE A 270 19.60 -2.54 6.92
N CYS A 271 18.91 -1.39 6.96
CA CYS A 271 17.60 -1.28 7.61
C CYS A 271 16.56 -2.19 6.94
N PHE A 272 16.55 -2.26 5.61
CA PHE A 272 15.66 -3.15 4.85
C PHE A 272 15.99 -4.62 5.07
N GLY A 273 17.27 -5.02 4.97
CA GLY A 273 17.68 -6.41 5.18
C GLY A 273 17.39 -6.94 6.59
N LEU A 274 17.37 -6.04 7.58
CA LEU A 274 16.97 -6.36 8.95
C LEU A 274 15.47 -6.19 9.20
N ASN A 275 14.66 -5.78 8.21
CA ASN A 275 13.24 -5.48 8.36
C ASN A 275 12.95 -4.56 9.56
N LEU A 276 13.68 -3.45 9.70
CA LEU A 276 13.59 -2.57 10.85
C LEU A 276 12.40 -1.62 10.75
N PRO A 277 11.53 -1.54 11.77
CA PRO A 277 10.43 -0.59 11.78
C PRO A 277 10.95 0.86 11.77
N PRO A 278 10.13 1.83 11.35
CA PRO A 278 10.63 3.16 10.98
C PRO A 278 11.37 3.87 12.12
N VAL A 279 10.86 3.77 13.35
CA VAL A 279 11.48 4.38 14.55
C VAL A 279 12.91 3.87 14.81
N ILE A 280 13.16 2.60 14.53
CA ILE A 280 14.47 1.95 14.72
C ILE A 280 15.38 2.27 13.52
N SER A 281 14.84 2.18 12.30
CA SER A 281 15.55 2.57 11.07
C SER A 281 16.08 3.99 11.16
N MET A 282 15.25 4.96 11.56
CA MET A 282 15.68 6.36 11.70
C MET A 282 16.80 6.53 12.72
N LYS A 283 16.76 5.79 13.85
CA LYS A 283 17.83 5.82 14.84
C LYS A 283 19.12 5.21 14.31
N LEU A 284 19.06 4.07 13.62
CA LEU A 284 20.24 3.44 13.04
C LEU A 284 20.88 4.33 11.97
N MET A 285 20.08 4.94 11.09
CA MET A 285 20.55 5.90 10.09
C MET A 285 21.28 7.09 10.73
N GLU A 286 20.75 7.61 11.85
CA GLU A 286 21.41 8.69 12.61
C GLU A 286 22.74 8.25 13.21
N VAL A 287 22.78 7.09 13.86
CA VAL A 287 23.98 6.54 14.52
C VAL A 287 25.09 6.25 13.51
N LEU A 288 24.73 5.76 12.31
CA LEU A 288 25.67 5.56 11.20
C LEU A 288 26.07 6.87 10.49
N GLY A 289 25.65 8.03 10.97
CA GLY A 289 25.96 9.33 10.34
C GLY A 289 25.29 9.54 8.98
N CYS A 290 24.29 8.73 8.64
CA CYS A 290 23.58 8.70 7.36
C CYS A 290 22.22 9.41 7.43
N LYS A 291 22.14 10.58 8.07
CA LYS A 291 20.87 11.33 8.18
C LYS A 291 20.33 11.67 6.79
N LEU A 292 19.06 11.34 6.57
CA LEU A 292 18.34 11.67 5.34
C LEU A 292 18.19 13.19 5.24
N ASN A 293 18.34 13.71 4.03
CA ASN A 293 18.23 15.14 3.74
C ASN A 293 17.55 15.33 2.37
N PRO A 294 16.22 15.19 2.31
CA PRO A 294 15.44 15.33 1.07
C PRO A 294 15.61 16.67 0.38
N MET A 295 15.86 17.74 1.15
CA MET A 295 16.03 19.10 0.60
C MET A 295 17.33 19.24 -0.19
N LYS A 296 18.41 18.56 0.24
CA LYS A 296 19.70 18.58 -0.44
C LYS A 296 19.80 17.49 -1.51
N TYR A 297 19.22 16.33 -1.26
CA TYR A 297 19.30 15.16 -2.12
C TYR A 297 17.90 14.59 -2.36
N PRO A 298 17.27 14.87 -3.51
CA PRO A 298 15.90 14.43 -3.80
C PRO A 298 15.68 12.92 -3.62
N ASN A 299 16.68 12.10 -3.94
CA ASN A 299 16.62 10.64 -3.78
C ASN A 299 16.41 10.22 -2.32
N HIS A 300 16.88 11.01 -1.35
CA HIS A 300 16.65 10.73 0.07
C HIS A 300 15.16 10.80 0.44
N GLN A 301 14.33 11.53 -0.33
CA GLN A 301 12.89 11.50 -0.13
C GLN A 301 12.36 10.08 -0.33
N TRP A 302 12.67 9.43 -1.45
CA TRP A 302 12.15 8.10 -1.76
C TRP A 302 12.72 7.01 -0.87
N ILE A 303 13.98 7.12 -0.45
CA ILE A 303 14.56 6.25 0.59
C ILE A 303 13.78 6.42 1.90
N ASN A 304 13.49 7.66 2.30
CA ASN A 304 12.66 7.93 3.48
C ASN A 304 11.27 7.30 3.31
N GLU A 305 10.60 7.51 2.18
CA GLU A 305 9.33 6.88 1.84
C GLU A 305 9.34 5.36 2.00
N ALA A 306 10.36 4.69 1.47
CA ALA A 306 10.53 3.25 1.57
C ALA A 306 10.78 2.78 3.01
N LEU A 307 11.58 3.49 3.81
CA LEU A 307 11.84 3.14 5.21
C LEU A 307 10.58 3.20 6.10
N TYR A 308 9.59 4.00 5.72
CA TYR A 308 8.30 4.04 6.41
C TYR A 308 7.31 2.99 5.91
N MET A 309 7.24 2.78 4.59
CA MET A 309 6.15 2.01 3.97
C MET A 309 6.52 0.60 3.55
N LYS A 310 7.80 0.35 3.28
CA LYS A 310 8.32 -0.86 2.64
C LYS A 310 9.34 -1.60 3.51
N TYR A 311 9.56 -1.16 4.75
CA TYR A 311 10.54 -1.80 5.64
C TYR A 311 10.35 -3.31 5.87
N PRO A 312 9.14 -3.91 5.85
CA PRO A 312 8.98 -5.35 6.02
C PRO A 312 8.98 -6.12 4.68
N GLU A 313 9.11 -5.43 3.56
CA GLU A 313 9.15 -6.04 2.22
C GLU A 313 10.52 -6.66 1.95
N PRO A 314 10.59 -7.72 1.13
CA PRO A 314 11.86 -8.24 0.68
C PRO A 314 12.58 -7.20 -0.19
N ILE A 315 13.92 -7.22 -0.18
CA ILE A 315 14.75 -6.17 -0.80
C ILE A 315 14.44 -5.96 -2.28
N TRP A 316 14.16 -7.03 -3.03
CA TRP A 316 13.81 -6.92 -4.44
C TRP A 316 12.52 -6.13 -4.66
N ALA A 317 11.53 -6.21 -3.76
CA ALA A 317 10.31 -5.43 -3.84
C ALA A 317 10.53 -3.97 -3.42
N VAL A 318 11.44 -3.72 -2.46
CA VAL A 318 11.88 -2.35 -2.14
C VAL A 318 12.57 -1.70 -3.33
N ARG A 319 13.44 -2.45 -4.04
CA ARG A 319 14.11 -1.99 -5.27
C ARG A 319 13.11 -1.66 -6.37
N GLU A 320 12.13 -2.53 -6.62
CA GLU A 320 11.05 -2.27 -7.60
C GLU A 320 10.25 -1.00 -7.26
N TYR A 321 9.98 -0.74 -5.97
CA TYR A 321 9.33 0.48 -5.53
C TYR A 321 10.18 1.75 -5.79
N LEU A 322 11.50 1.64 -5.69
CA LEU A 322 12.44 2.77 -5.81
C LEU A 322 12.89 3.05 -7.26
N GLU A 323 12.87 2.04 -8.12
CA GLU A 323 13.34 2.11 -9.52
C GLU A 323 12.70 3.25 -10.33
N PRO A 324 11.37 3.47 -10.32
CA PRO A 324 10.74 4.56 -11.08
C PRO A 324 11.22 5.95 -10.68
N TYR A 325 11.85 6.08 -9.51
CA TYR A 325 12.34 7.33 -8.95
C TYR A 325 13.87 7.50 -9.10
N GLY A 326 14.54 6.58 -9.81
CA GLY A 326 15.98 6.63 -10.06
C GLY A 326 16.82 6.45 -8.79
N VAL A 327 16.31 5.66 -7.83
CA VAL A 327 17.01 5.34 -6.58
C VAL A 327 17.47 3.89 -6.61
N GLU A 328 18.78 3.67 -6.55
CA GLU A 328 19.41 2.34 -6.50
C GLU A 328 19.95 2.06 -5.10
N ILE A 329 19.59 0.90 -4.52
CA ILE A 329 20.04 0.44 -3.19
C ILE A 329 20.68 -0.94 -3.23
#